data_AF-A0A957CM42-F1
#
_entry.id   AF-A0A957CM42-F1
#
_cell.length_a   1.000
_cell.length_b   1.000
_cell.length_c   1.000
_cell.angle_alpha   90.00
_cell.angle_beta   90.00
_cell.angle_gamma   90.00
#
_symmetry.space_group_name_H-M   'P 1'
#
loop_
_entity.id
_entity.type
_entity.pdbx_description
1 polymer ?
#
loop_
_entity_poly.entity_id
_entity_poly.type
_entity_poly.pdbx_seq_one_letter_code
_entity_poly.pdbx_strand_id
1 'polypeptide(L)'
;MTFFQKAQCFVVGHTGSWNYVQDNSCQKIQVCTRCGEKSYITEHRWGDLYYPQLADCQQQRECERCSEVEYHVAHKWGAWQYESPLNCQQVRFCLRCSDREMGIVEHKWSDWLYENNTDCTQMRTCSHCGLVEKSGEEVHNWGAWGYRTTDSCEWVKICQNCRKTDFNLLDRFNHQWTEWNEDNATLSRQRLCVRCGNNKSEQLSTTFVDESGKKHAFLVYPIGTSFKQDMPGVFVAAKKSGDSWSNFKFTPYYVGNTLDISSINQSHQEWSCFVNAGANVICVGYNESKITSQTRVEVASNLIAKYIPPCN
;
A
#
# COMPACT_ATOMS: atom_id res chain seq x y z
N MET A 1 65.87 14.11 -28.48
CA MET A 1 64.51 13.84 -27.95
C MET A 1 64.49 14.12 -26.47
N THR A 2 63.62 15.00 -25.99
CA THR A 2 63.58 15.42 -24.58
C THR A 2 62.65 14.50 -23.77
N PHE A 3 62.99 14.18 -22.53
CA PHE A 3 62.17 13.38 -21.59
C PHE A 3 60.69 13.82 -21.54
N PHE A 4 60.43 15.12 -21.66
CA PHE A 4 59.10 15.73 -21.71
C PHE A 4 58.22 15.25 -22.89
N GLN A 5 58.80 14.95 -24.06
CA GLN A 5 58.05 14.50 -25.24
C GLN A 5 57.54 13.06 -25.09
N LYS A 6 58.25 12.21 -24.34
CA LYS A 6 57.82 10.84 -24.03
C LYS A 6 56.68 10.83 -23.00
N ALA A 7 56.75 11.69 -21.97
CA ALA A 7 55.72 11.79 -20.94
C ALA A 7 54.35 12.25 -21.50
N GLN A 8 54.33 13.17 -22.47
CA GLN A 8 53.08 13.61 -23.10
C GLN A 8 52.39 12.53 -23.94
N CYS A 9 53.14 11.61 -24.54
CA CYS A 9 52.57 10.49 -25.31
C CYS A 9 51.88 9.46 -24.42
N PHE A 10 52.31 9.31 -23.16
CA PHE A 10 51.70 8.39 -22.19
C PHE A 10 50.27 8.82 -21.78
N VAL A 11 50.01 10.13 -21.72
CA VAL A 11 48.71 10.68 -21.26
C VAL A 11 47.69 10.81 -22.38
N VAL A 12 48.12 11.17 -23.60
CA VAL A 12 47.22 11.48 -24.73
C VAL A 12 47.20 10.36 -25.78
N GLY A 13 48.09 9.37 -25.67
CA GLY A 13 48.28 8.32 -26.67
C GLY A 13 49.19 8.76 -27.82
N HIS A 14 49.60 7.78 -28.62
CA HIS A 14 50.42 8.02 -29.82
C HIS A 14 49.56 8.60 -30.96
N THR A 15 50.04 9.67 -31.59
CA THR A 15 49.35 10.37 -32.68
C THR A 15 50.09 10.22 -34.01
N GLY A 16 49.38 9.93 -35.09
CA GLY A 16 49.93 9.81 -36.44
C GLY A 16 48.95 9.10 -37.39
N SER A 17 49.19 9.17 -38.70
CA SER A 17 48.39 8.43 -39.66
C SER A 17 48.79 6.96 -39.66
N TRP A 18 47.81 6.06 -39.64
CA TRP A 18 48.02 4.64 -39.86
C TRP A 18 48.29 4.39 -41.34
N ASN A 19 49.41 3.73 -41.65
CA ASN A 19 49.76 3.32 -43.00
C ASN A 19 49.97 1.80 -43.02
N TYR A 20 49.72 1.16 -44.15
CA TYR A 20 50.00 -0.27 -44.27
C TYR A 20 51.51 -0.52 -44.33
N VAL A 21 51.95 -1.61 -43.70
CA VAL A 21 53.38 -1.97 -43.64
C VAL A 21 53.90 -2.40 -45.02
N GLN A 22 53.09 -3.14 -45.78
CA GLN A 22 53.40 -3.63 -47.15
C GLN A 22 52.11 -3.73 -47.98
N ASP A 23 52.28 -3.78 -49.31
CA ASP A 23 51.19 -4.18 -50.21
C ASP A 23 50.74 -5.60 -49.84
N ASN A 24 49.42 -5.82 -49.78
CA ASN A 24 48.78 -7.07 -49.32
C ASN A 24 48.95 -7.45 -47.83
N SER A 25 49.52 -6.58 -46.99
CA SER A 25 49.58 -6.81 -45.53
C SER A 25 48.45 -6.10 -44.79
N CYS A 26 47.72 -6.80 -43.93
CA CYS A 26 46.70 -6.22 -43.02
C CYS A 26 47.32 -5.50 -41.81
N GLN A 27 48.64 -5.59 -41.63
CA GLN A 27 49.33 -4.87 -40.59
C GLN A 27 49.44 -3.40 -40.96
N LYS A 28 48.93 -2.53 -40.09
CA LYS A 28 49.13 -1.07 -40.15
C LYS A 28 50.17 -0.67 -39.12
N ILE A 29 51.00 0.30 -39.48
CA ILE A 29 51.96 0.95 -38.61
C ILE A 29 51.58 2.42 -38.44
N GLN A 30 51.63 2.89 -37.22
CA GLN A 30 51.56 4.31 -36.87
C GLN A 30 52.91 4.70 -36.28
N VAL A 31 53.54 5.71 -36.85
CA VAL A 31 54.75 6.32 -36.29
C VAL A 31 54.32 7.58 -35.56
N CYS A 32 54.54 7.64 -34.25
CA CYS A 32 54.15 8.79 -33.44
C CYS A 32 54.91 10.04 -33.91
N THR A 33 54.20 11.08 -34.33
CA THR A 33 54.80 12.32 -34.85
C THR A 33 55.62 13.08 -33.80
N ARG A 34 55.40 12.80 -32.50
CA ARG A 34 56.09 13.46 -31.38
C ARG A 34 57.33 12.72 -30.89
N CYS A 35 57.28 11.39 -30.79
CA CYS A 35 58.36 10.59 -30.18
C CYS A 35 58.99 9.55 -31.12
N GLY A 36 58.46 9.36 -32.32
CA GLY A 36 58.95 8.36 -33.29
C GLY A 36 58.65 6.89 -32.92
N GLU A 37 57.97 6.64 -31.79
CA GLU A 37 57.56 5.29 -31.39
C GLU A 37 56.62 4.68 -32.44
N LYS A 38 56.80 3.39 -32.70
CA LYS A 38 56.03 2.64 -33.70
C LYS A 38 54.97 1.80 -32.99
N SER A 39 53.72 1.97 -33.39
CA SER A 39 52.61 1.10 -32.97
C SER A 39 52.13 0.27 -34.15
N TYR A 40 51.73 -0.98 -33.90
CA TYR A 40 51.23 -1.90 -34.92
C TYR A 40 49.83 -2.35 -34.55
N ILE A 41 48.96 -2.43 -35.55
CA ILE A 41 47.66 -3.10 -35.45
C ILE A 41 47.48 -4.01 -36.65
N THR A 42 46.72 -5.08 -36.49
CA THR A 42 46.28 -5.93 -37.59
C THR A 42 44.79 -5.69 -37.77
N GLU A 43 44.40 -5.21 -38.95
CA GLU A 43 43.00 -4.94 -39.27
C GLU A 43 42.67 -5.55 -40.63
N HIS A 44 41.88 -6.62 -40.59
CA HIS A 44 41.42 -7.31 -41.79
C HIS A 44 40.23 -6.56 -42.40
N ARG A 45 40.23 -6.50 -43.72
CA ARG A 45 39.04 -6.16 -44.50
C ARG A 45 38.47 -7.45 -45.07
N TRP A 46 37.43 -7.96 -44.44
CA TRP A 46 36.79 -9.22 -44.83
C TRP A 46 35.77 -8.99 -45.94
N GLY A 47 35.76 -9.89 -46.93
CA GLY A 47 34.66 -10.00 -47.89
C GLY A 47 33.41 -10.61 -47.27
N ASP A 48 32.40 -10.88 -48.12
CA ASP A 48 31.16 -11.49 -47.70
C ASP A 48 31.35 -12.95 -47.26
N LEU A 49 30.57 -13.36 -46.25
CA LEU A 49 30.47 -14.77 -45.85
C LEU A 49 29.73 -15.56 -46.93
N TYR A 50 30.30 -16.69 -47.34
CA TYR A 50 29.64 -17.63 -48.26
C TYR A 50 29.79 -19.07 -47.77
N TYR A 51 28.90 -19.95 -48.25
CA TYR A 51 28.96 -21.38 -47.95
C TYR A 51 29.73 -22.12 -49.05
N PRO A 52 30.90 -22.70 -48.77
CA PRO A 52 31.68 -23.43 -49.76
C PRO A 52 31.05 -24.78 -50.15
N GLN A 53 30.24 -25.39 -49.28
CA GLN A 53 29.60 -26.69 -49.53
C GLN A 53 28.09 -26.63 -49.29
N LEU A 54 27.30 -27.33 -50.12
CA LEU A 54 25.83 -27.29 -50.08
C LEU A 54 25.22 -27.86 -48.78
N ALA A 55 25.78 -28.95 -48.26
CA ALA A 55 25.27 -29.67 -47.08
C ALA A 55 26.07 -29.37 -45.79
N ASP A 56 26.72 -28.21 -45.74
CA ASP A 56 27.54 -27.77 -44.61
C ASP A 56 27.07 -26.39 -44.11
N CYS A 57 27.19 -26.14 -42.81
CA CYS A 57 26.90 -24.87 -42.17
C CYS A 57 28.14 -24.01 -41.90
N GLN A 58 29.34 -24.53 -42.18
CA GLN A 58 30.55 -23.73 -42.16
C GLN A 58 30.52 -22.71 -43.29
N GLN A 59 30.49 -21.43 -42.92
CA GLN A 59 30.72 -20.30 -43.81
C GLN A 59 32.20 -19.94 -43.76
N GLN A 60 32.69 -19.38 -44.86
CA GLN A 60 34.01 -18.79 -44.91
C GLN A 60 33.97 -17.41 -45.54
N ARG A 61 34.92 -16.56 -45.16
CA ARG A 61 35.21 -15.29 -45.82
C ARG A 61 36.72 -15.12 -45.94
N GLU A 62 37.12 -14.47 -47.03
CA GLU A 62 38.52 -14.17 -47.33
C GLU A 62 38.79 -12.70 -47.02
N CYS A 63 39.98 -12.40 -46.47
CA CYS A 63 40.44 -11.04 -46.35
C CYS A 63 40.88 -10.52 -47.73
N GLU A 64 40.29 -9.42 -48.18
CA GLU A 64 40.54 -8.80 -49.48
C GLU A 64 42.01 -8.36 -49.71
N ARG A 65 42.83 -8.32 -48.65
CA ARG A 65 44.23 -7.88 -48.74
C ARG A 65 45.25 -9.00 -48.55
N CYS A 66 45.12 -9.80 -47.50
CA CYS A 66 46.11 -10.84 -47.18
C CYS A 66 45.66 -12.26 -47.54
N SER A 67 44.46 -12.44 -48.08
CA SER A 67 43.84 -13.74 -48.38
C SER A 67 43.74 -14.71 -47.19
N GLU A 68 43.87 -14.20 -45.97
CA GLU A 68 43.55 -14.98 -44.78
C GLU A 68 42.08 -15.40 -44.82
N VAL A 69 41.77 -16.59 -44.30
CA VAL A 69 40.43 -17.17 -44.33
C VAL A 69 39.92 -17.30 -42.90
N GLU A 70 38.72 -16.79 -42.66
CA GLU A 70 38.00 -16.96 -41.40
C GLU A 70 36.80 -17.89 -41.60
N TYR A 71 36.53 -18.72 -40.59
CA TYR A 71 35.43 -19.68 -40.59
C TYR A 71 34.38 -19.30 -39.54
N HIS A 72 33.12 -19.49 -39.87
CA HIS A 72 31.99 -19.24 -38.98
C HIS A 72 30.89 -20.28 -39.20
N VAL A 73 30.30 -20.84 -38.14
CA VAL A 73 29.18 -21.79 -38.28
C VAL A 73 27.86 -21.04 -38.23
N ALA A 74 27.10 -21.05 -39.32
CA ALA A 74 25.77 -20.44 -39.39
C ALA A 74 24.75 -21.42 -39.97
N HIS A 75 23.86 -21.91 -39.11
CA HIS A 75 22.75 -22.76 -39.54
C HIS A 75 21.64 -21.95 -40.20
N LYS A 76 21.04 -22.53 -41.24
CA LYS A 76 19.81 -22.02 -41.85
C LYS A 76 18.65 -22.92 -41.41
N TRP A 77 18.02 -22.56 -40.30
CA TRP A 77 16.96 -23.35 -39.71
C TRP A 77 15.66 -23.31 -40.52
N GLY A 78 14.97 -24.45 -40.61
CA GLY A 78 13.60 -24.55 -41.13
C GLY A 78 12.55 -24.01 -40.14
N ALA A 79 11.28 -24.17 -40.50
CA ALA A 79 10.16 -23.85 -39.61
C ALA A 79 10.13 -24.79 -38.40
N TRP A 80 9.70 -24.26 -37.25
CA TRP A 80 9.36 -25.10 -36.10
C TRP A 80 8.17 -25.99 -36.44
N GLN A 81 8.26 -27.26 -36.06
CA GLN A 81 7.18 -28.22 -36.17
C GLN A 81 7.09 -29.04 -34.88
N TYR A 82 5.89 -29.52 -34.55
CA TYR A 82 5.73 -30.43 -33.42
C TYR A 82 6.40 -31.77 -33.71
N GLU A 83 7.11 -32.30 -32.71
CA GLU A 83 7.76 -33.60 -32.81
C GLU A 83 6.75 -34.74 -33.00
N SER A 84 5.56 -34.62 -32.37
CA SER A 84 4.46 -35.56 -32.57
C SER A 84 3.09 -34.89 -32.34
N PRO A 85 1.99 -35.52 -32.78
CA PRO A 85 0.64 -34.99 -32.56
C PRO A 85 0.23 -34.87 -31.08
N LEU A 86 0.90 -35.58 -30.18
CA LEU A 86 0.58 -35.62 -28.74
C LEU A 86 1.65 -34.96 -27.87
N ASN A 87 2.67 -34.36 -28.48
CA ASN A 87 3.77 -33.70 -27.78
C ASN A 87 3.86 -32.23 -28.19
N CYS A 88 3.91 -31.32 -27.20
CA CYS A 88 4.10 -29.89 -27.45
C CYS A 88 5.58 -29.52 -27.69
N GLN A 89 6.51 -30.47 -27.58
CA GLN A 89 7.90 -30.29 -27.98
C GLN A 89 7.98 -29.92 -29.47
N GLN A 90 8.57 -28.76 -29.74
CA GLN A 90 8.86 -28.33 -31.10
C GLN A 90 10.31 -28.69 -31.47
N VAL A 91 10.49 -29.05 -32.73
CA VAL A 91 11.79 -29.32 -33.33
C VAL A 91 11.90 -28.55 -34.64
N ARG A 92 13.11 -28.16 -35.00
CA ARG A 92 13.41 -27.70 -36.36
C ARG A 92 14.72 -28.32 -36.81
N PHE A 93 14.87 -28.44 -38.12
CA PHE A 93 16.04 -29.02 -38.75
C PHE A 93 16.78 -27.95 -39.56
N CYS A 94 18.10 -27.99 -39.55
CA CYS A 94 18.89 -27.14 -40.41
C CYS A 94 18.71 -27.59 -41.87
N LEU A 95 18.36 -26.67 -42.75
CA LEU A 95 18.12 -26.94 -44.17
C LEU A 95 19.41 -27.28 -44.95
N ARG A 96 20.58 -27.19 -44.30
CA ARG A 96 21.89 -27.51 -44.90
C ARG A 96 22.46 -28.83 -44.36
N CYS A 97 22.76 -28.87 -43.07
CA CYS A 97 23.43 -30.02 -42.43
C CYS A 97 22.45 -31.03 -41.81
N SER A 98 21.14 -30.75 -41.80
CA SER A 98 20.12 -31.57 -41.12
C SER A 98 20.28 -31.67 -39.59
N ASP A 99 21.13 -30.84 -38.97
CA ASP A 99 21.20 -30.75 -37.51
C ASP A 99 19.81 -30.46 -36.92
N ARG A 100 19.57 -30.98 -35.72
CA ARG A 100 18.29 -30.89 -35.03
C ARG A 100 18.40 -29.93 -33.86
N GLU A 101 17.47 -28.98 -33.78
CA GLU A 101 17.34 -28.07 -32.65
C GLU A 101 16.00 -28.30 -31.94
N MET A 102 16.03 -28.29 -30.60
CA MET A 102 14.84 -28.43 -29.76
C MET A 102 14.36 -27.05 -29.31
N GLY A 103 13.07 -26.79 -29.48
CA GLY A 103 12.41 -25.60 -28.99
C GLY A 103 12.04 -25.71 -27.53
N ILE A 104 11.52 -24.62 -26.97
CA ILE A 104 10.91 -24.62 -25.64
C ILE A 104 9.56 -25.35 -25.75
N VAL A 105 9.21 -26.14 -24.72
CA VAL A 105 7.88 -26.75 -24.63
C VAL A 105 6.90 -25.67 -24.20
N GLU A 106 6.10 -25.19 -25.16
CA GLU A 106 5.03 -24.23 -24.89
C GLU A 106 3.66 -24.88 -25.14
N HIS A 107 2.80 -24.82 -24.12
CA HIS A 107 1.44 -25.32 -24.20
C HIS A 107 0.47 -24.19 -24.56
N LYS A 108 -0.34 -24.42 -25.59
CA LYS A 108 -1.47 -23.53 -25.92
C LYS A 108 -2.71 -23.97 -25.14
N TRP A 109 -2.87 -23.41 -23.95
CA TRP A 109 -3.97 -23.73 -23.05
C TRP A 109 -5.31 -23.13 -23.47
N SER A 110 -6.40 -23.81 -23.15
CA SER A 110 -7.76 -23.26 -23.16
C SER A 110 -7.95 -22.24 -22.03
N ASP A 111 -9.12 -21.58 -22.03
CA ASP A 111 -9.58 -20.83 -20.86
C ASP A 111 -9.77 -21.76 -19.66
N TRP A 112 -9.67 -21.19 -18.46
CA TRP A 112 -9.97 -21.87 -17.21
C TRP A 112 -11.47 -22.12 -17.08
N LEU A 113 -11.85 -23.37 -16.81
CA LEU A 113 -13.23 -23.78 -16.58
C LEU A 113 -13.32 -24.48 -15.23
N TYR A 114 -14.47 -24.36 -14.54
CA TYR A 114 -14.70 -25.14 -13.32
C TYR A 114 -14.80 -26.63 -13.62
N GLU A 115 -14.10 -27.46 -12.84
CA GLU A 115 -14.14 -28.92 -13.00
C GLU A 115 -15.57 -29.45 -12.79
N ASN A 116 -16.30 -28.88 -11.83
CA ASN A 116 -17.72 -29.12 -11.63
C ASN A 116 -18.39 -27.89 -10.98
N ASN A 117 -19.72 -27.92 -10.89
CA ASN A 117 -20.51 -26.80 -10.36
C ASN A 117 -20.56 -26.73 -8.82
N THR A 118 -19.98 -27.69 -8.12
CA THR A 118 -19.96 -27.76 -6.64
C THR A 118 -18.60 -27.44 -6.03
N ASP A 119 -17.55 -27.51 -6.83
CA ASP A 119 -16.17 -27.27 -6.43
C ASP A 119 -15.66 -25.96 -7.05
N CYS A 120 -14.67 -25.37 -6.40
CA CYS A 120 -13.98 -24.15 -6.83
C CYS A 120 -12.63 -24.45 -7.47
N THR A 121 -12.35 -25.71 -7.79
CA THR A 121 -11.22 -26.13 -8.61
C THR A 121 -11.49 -25.81 -10.07
N GLN A 122 -10.57 -25.09 -10.71
CA GLN A 122 -10.60 -24.84 -12.14
C GLN A 122 -9.60 -25.76 -12.86
N MET A 123 -9.89 -26.07 -14.12
CA MET A 123 -9.00 -26.81 -14.99
C MET A 123 -8.96 -26.18 -16.38
N ARG A 124 -7.84 -26.39 -17.08
CA ARG A 124 -7.69 -26.04 -18.50
C ARG A 124 -6.95 -27.14 -19.23
N THR A 125 -7.15 -27.20 -20.54
CA THR A 125 -6.59 -28.28 -21.38
C THR A 125 -5.75 -27.69 -22.49
N CYS A 126 -4.59 -28.31 -22.75
CA CYS A 126 -3.76 -27.93 -23.89
C CYS A 126 -4.44 -28.35 -25.19
N SER A 127 -4.67 -27.39 -26.08
CA SER A 127 -5.32 -27.61 -27.39
C SER A 127 -4.53 -28.52 -28.34
N HIS A 128 -3.23 -28.72 -28.10
CA HIS A 128 -2.38 -29.60 -28.91
C HIS A 128 -2.22 -30.99 -28.29
N CYS A 129 -1.62 -31.10 -27.10
CA CYS A 129 -1.33 -32.40 -26.50
C CYS A 129 -2.43 -32.98 -25.58
N GLY A 130 -3.50 -32.23 -25.30
CA GLY A 130 -4.57 -32.68 -24.41
C GLY A 130 -4.18 -32.76 -22.92
N LEU A 131 -2.97 -32.32 -22.54
CA LEU A 131 -2.57 -32.22 -21.14
C LEU A 131 -3.58 -31.36 -20.36
N VAL A 132 -3.91 -31.78 -19.14
CA VAL A 132 -4.82 -31.07 -18.25
C VAL A 132 -4.03 -30.46 -17.10
N GLU A 133 -4.29 -29.18 -16.83
CA GLU A 133 -3.75 -28.47 -15.68
C GLU A 133 -4.90 -28.07 -14.76
N LYS A 134 -4.72 -28.25 -13.44
CA LYS A 134 -5.66 -27.81 -12.40
C LYS A 134 -5.15 -26.53 -11.73
N SER A 135 -6.05 -25.65 -11.30
CA SER A 135 -5.69 -24.50 -10.47
C SER A 135 -5.13 -25.02 -9.15
N GLY A 136 -3.93 -24.58 -8.77
CA GLY A 136 -3.30 -25.00 -7.50
C GLY A 136 -4.03 -24.48 -6.25
N GLU A 137 -4.97 -23.55 -6.43
CA GLU A 137 -5.79 -22.96 -5.38
C GLU A 137 -7.28 -23.00 -5.78
N GLU A 138 -8.16 -22.93 -4.77
CA GLU A 138 -9.60 -22.79 -4.97
C GLU A 138 -9.94 -21.37 -5.45
N VAL A 139 -10.52 -21.25 -6.65
CA VAL A 139 -10.95 -19.98 -7.23
C VAL A 139 -12.45 -19.84 -7.08
N HIS A 140 -12.90 -19.15 -6.03
CA HIS A 140 -14.32 -19.01 -5.73
C HIS A 140 -15.07 -18.08 -6.71
N ASN A 141 -16.20 -18.57 -7.22
CA ASN A 141 -17.18 -17.75 -7.95
C ASN A 141 -18.12 -17.05 -6.95
N TRP A 142 -17.69 -15.91 -6.43
CA TRP A 142 -18.44 -15.17 -5.43
C TRP A 142 -19.68 -14.47 -6.01
N GLY A 143 -20.82 -14.63 -5.35
CA GLY A 143 -22.00 -13.80 -5.61
C GLY A 143 -21.84 -12.35 -5.11
N ALA A 144 -22.88 -11.55 -5.30
CA ALA A 144 -22.94 -10.19 -4.78
C ALA A 144 -22.91 -10.17 -3.24
N TRP A 145 -22.37 -9.10 -2.68
CA TRP A 145 -22.44 -8.83 -1.23
C TRP A 145 -23.89 -8.58 -0.81
N GLY A 146 -24.30 -9.20 0.29
CA GLY A 146 -25.64 -9.07 0.86
C GLY A 146 -25.65 -9.32 2.36
N TYR A 147 -26.69 -8.86 3.04
CA TYR A 147 -26.85 -9.15 4.47
C TYR A 147 -27.11 -10.64 4.66
N ARG A 148 -26.50 -11.24 5.70
CA ARG A 148 -26.67 -12.67 6.01
C ARG A 148 -28.14 -13.03 6.23
N THR A 149 -28.86 -12.20 6.97
CA THR A 149 -30.30 -12.31 7.25
C THR A 149 -30.93 -10.92 7.24
N THR A 150 -32.25 -10.83 7.25
CA THR A 150 -32.99 -9.56 7.22
C THR A 150 -32.73 -8.68 8.43
N ASP A 151 -32.48 -9.30 9.59
CA ASP A 151 -32.23 -8.70 10.89
C ASP A 151 -30.73 -8.59 11.25
N SER A 152 -29.84 -9.14 10.42
CA SER A 152 -28.40 -9.07 10.66
C SER A 152 -27.76 -7.88 9.97
N CYS A 153 -26.77 -7.29 10.63
CA CYS A 153 -25.87 -6.29 10.04
C CYS A 153 -24.57 -6.92 9.50
N GLU A 154 -24.46 -8.24 9.53
CA GLU A 154 -23.36 -8.98 8.93
C GLU A 154 -23.49 -8.97 7.41
N TRP A 155 -22.47 -8.43 6.76
CA TRP A 155 -22.40 -8.32 5.31
C TRP A 155 -21.50 -9.42 4.76
N VAL A 156 -22.06 -10.33 3.96
CA VAL A 156 -21.39 -11.54 3.46
C VAL A 156 -21.56 -11.68 1.96
N LYS A 157 -20.64 -12.38 1.31
CA LYS A 157 -20.85 -12.93 -0.03
C LYS A 157 -20.72 -14.45 0.03
N ILE A 158 -21.47 -15.13 -0.83
CA ILE A 158 -21.57 -16.59 -0.84
C ILE A 158 -21.04 -17.08 -2.18
N CYS A 159 -20.13 -18.05 -2.17
CA CYS A 159 -19.67 -18.69 -3.39
C CYS A 159 -20.84 -19.45 -4.03
N GLN A 160 -21.10 -19.20 -5.31
CA GLN A 160 -22.19 -19.84 -6.05
C GLN A 160 -21.96 -21.34 -6.25
N ASN A 161 -20.70 -21.78 -6.26
CA ASN A 161 -20.33 -23.18 -6.46
C ASN A 161 -20.33 -23.95 -5.11
N CYS A 162 -19.43 -23.58 -4.18
CA CYS A 162 -19.18 -24.37 -2.96
C CYS A 162 -19.90 -23.86 -1.70
N ARG A 163 -20.67 -22.78 -1.79
CA ARG A 163 -21.41 -22.17 -0.66
C ARG A 163 -20.56 -21.67 0.52
N LYS A 164 -19.23 -21.70 0.44
CA LYS A 164 -18.37 -21.00 1.41
C LYS A 164 -18.77 -19.53 1.49
N THR A 165 -18.64 -18.95 2.67
CA THR A 165 -18.96 -17.54 2.95
C THR A 165 -17.71 -16.76 3.21
N ASP A 166 -17.61 -15.56 2.65
CA ASP A 166 -16.56 -14.60 2.95
C ASP A 166 -17.16 -13.39 3.68
N PHE A 167 -16.42 -12.88 4.66
CA PHE A 167 -16.82 -11.77 5.52
C PHE A 167 -15.85 -10.62 5.32
N ASN A 168 -16.35 -9.41 5.07
CA ASN A 168 -15.48 -8.23 5.09
C ASN A 168 -15.08 -7.94 6.54
N LEU A 169 -13.81 -8.16 6.89
CA LEU A 169 -13.30 -7.92 8.25
C LEU A 169 -13.31 -6.44 8.65
N LEU A 170 -13.22 -5.52 7.68
CA LEU A 170 -13.16 -4.08 7.93
C LEU A 170 -14.56 -3.46 8.13
N ASP A 171 -15.60 -4.05 7.50
CA ASP A 171 -17.00 -3.60 7.58
C ASP A 171 -17.93 -4.70 8.11
N ARG A 172 -17.45 -5.52 9.07
CA ARG A 172 -18.18 -6.69 9.59
C ARG A 172 -19.61 -6.34 10.04
N PHE A 173 -19.82 -5.10 10.49
CA PHE A 173 -21.12 -4.58 10.91
C PHE A 173 -21.42 -3.23 10.25
N ASN A 174 -22.15 -3.27 9.14
CA ASN A 174 -22.63 -2.05 8.48
C ASN A 174 -24.01 -1.67 9.02
N HIS A 175 -24.02 -1.05 10.20
CA HIS A 175 -25.24 -0.57 10.82
C HIS A 175 -25.79 0.65 10.07
N GLN A 176 -26.99 0.52 9.55
CA GLN A 176 -27.81 1.65 9.12
C GLN A 176 -28.57 2.16 10.35
N TRP A 177 -28.32 3.41 10.74
CA TRP A 177 -28.89 3.98 11.96
C TRP A 177 -30.09 4.88 11.64
N THR A 178 -31.07 4.92 12.56
CA THR A 178 -32.13 5.94 12.55
C THR A 178 -31.56 7.34 12.81
N GLU A 179 -32.41 8.35 12.67
CA GLU A 179 -32.12 9.68 13.23
C GLU A 179 -31.88 9.61 14.74
N TRP A 180 -31.13 10.58 15.25
CA TRP A 180 -30.90 10.73 16.68
C TRP A 180 -32.19 11.17 17.37
N ASN A 181 -32.57 10.45 18.42
CA ASN A 181 -33.56 10.88 19.38
C ASN A 181 -32.85 11.55 20.56
N GLU A 182 -33.07 12.86 20.74
CA GLU A 182 -32.42 13.68 21.75
C GLU A 182 -33.29 13.76 23.01
N ASP A 183 -32.69 13.46 24.16
CA ASP A 183 -33.30 13.67 25.46
C ASP A 183 -32.62 14.87 26.14
N ASN A 184 -33.29 16.02 26.07
CA ASN A 184 -32.83 17.26 26.69
C ASN A 184 -32.83 17.21 28.23
N ALA A 185 -33.60 16.31 28.85
CA ALA A 185 -33.64 16.18 30.30
C ALA A 185 -32.41 15.44 30.82
N THR A 186 -31.94 14.41 30.12
CA THR A 186 -30.71 13.67 30.48
C THR A 186 -29.46 14.17 29.77
N LEU A 187 -29.61 15.11 28.82
CA LEU A 187 -28.57 15.57 27.91
C LEU A 187 -27.86 14.40 27.21
N SER A 188 -28.66 13.42 26.79
CA SER A 188 -28.19 12.25 26.06
C SER A 188 -28.94 12.13 24.74
N ARG A 189 -28.41 11.38 23.79
CA ARG A 189 -29.10 11.04 22.56
C ARG A 189 -28.92 9.57 22.24
N GLN A 190 -29.93 8.98 21.61
CA GLN A 190 -29.93 7.58 21.24
C GLN A 190 -30.39 7.39 19.81
N ARG A 191 -29.95 6.31 19.17
CA ARG A 191 -30.45 5.89 17.86
C ARG A 191 -30.39 4.39 17.73
N LEU A 192 -31.28 3.83 16.93
CA LEU A 192 -31.37 2.39 16.73
C LEU A 192 -30.85 2.01 15.35
N CYS A 193 -30.29 0.81 15.24
CA CYS A 193 -30.03 0.25 13.93
C CYS A 193 -31.35 -0.22 13.31
N VAL A 194 -31.67 0.23 12.09
CA VAL A 194 -32.93 -0.11 11.40
C VAL A 194 -33.06 -1.60 11.05
N ARG A 195 -31.96 -2.36 11.14
CA ARG A 195 -31.92 -3.80 10.86
C ARG A 195 -31.93 -4.63 12.14
N CYS A 196 -30.88 -4.51 12.95
CA CYS A 196 -30.70 -5.39 14.11
C CYS A 196 -31.29 -4.82 15.41
N GLY A 197 -31.78 -3.58 15.42
CA GLY A 197 -32.31 -2.95 16.63
C GLY A 197 -31.25 -2.59 17.68
N ASN A 198 -29.95 -2.79 17.42
CA ASN A 198 -28.89 -2.35 18.32
C ASN A 198 -29.05 -0.87 18.63
N ASN A 199 -28.84 -0.49 19.90
CA ASN A 199 -28.90 0.88 20.36
C ASN A 199 -27.50 1.49 20.41
N LYS A 200 -27.35 2.70 19.92
CA LYS A 200 -26.19 3.55 20.17
C LYS A 200 -26.63 4.77 20.98
N SER A 201 -26.09 4.92 22.18
CA SER A 201 -26.28 6.08 23.03
C SER A 201 -25.03 6.95 23.09
N GLU A 202 -25.21 8.27 23.14
CA GLU A 202 -24.15 9.25 23.32
C GLU A 202 -24.55 10.26 24.40
N GLN A 203 -23.67 10.47 25.38
CA GLN A 203 -23.80 11.56 26.34
C GLN A 203 -23.34 12.87 25.68
N LEU A 204 -24.01 13.99 25.96
CA LEU A 204 -23.55 15.30 25.51
C LEU A 204 -22.14 15.56 26.04
N SER A 205 -21.27 16.04 25.17
CA SER A 205 -19.90 16.42 25.54
C SER A 205 -19.58 17.82 25.05
N THR A 206 -18.75 18.53 25.79
CA THR A 206 -18.21 19.83 25.43
C THR A 206 -16.68 19.82 25.54
N THR A 207 -16.03 20.82 24.96
CA THR A 207 -14.59 21.01 25.07
C THR A 207 -14.29 22.39 25.61
N PHE A 208 -13.55 22.46 26.72
CA PHE A 208 -12.99 23.71 27.22
C PHE A 208 -11.52 23.81 26.81
N VAL A 209 -11.07 25.03 26.52
CA VAL A 209 -9.69 25.33 26.15
C VAL A 209 -9.07 26.08 27.31
N ASP A 210 -7.99 25.57 27.88
CA ASP A 210 -7.33 26.22 29.01
C ASP A 210 -6.44 27.41 28.58
N GLU A 211 -5.83 28.09 29.55
CA GLU A 211 -4.98 29.26 29.28
C GLU A 211 -3.80 28.94 28.35
N SER A 212 -3.25 27.73 28.42
CA SER A 212 -2.16 27.27 27.54
C SER A 212 -2.62 26.98 26.10
N GLY A 213 -3.94 27.00 25.83
CA GLY A 213 -4.52 26.61 24.55
C GLY A 213 -4.83 25.12 24.44
N LYS A 214 -4.62 24.32 25.50
CA LYS A 214 -4.87 22.88 25.48
C LYS A 214 -6.38 22.61 25.62
N LYS A 215 -6.88 21.69 24.79
CA LYS A 215 -8.28 21.27 24.77
C LYS A 215 -8.53 20.13 25.75
N HIS A 216 -9.61 20.26 26.52
CA HIS A 216 -10.06 19.27 27.50
C HIS A 216 -11.51 18.91 27.24
N ALA A 217 -11.81 17.63 27.06
CA ALA A 217 -13.16 17.13 26.82
C ALA A 217 -13.89 16.86 28.15
N PHE A 218 -15.16 17.24 28.20
CA PHE A 218 -16.02 17.07 29.37
C PHE A 218 -17.35 16.45 28.94
N LEU A 219 -17.85 15.51 29.73
CA LEU A 219 -19.24 15.01 29.62
C LEU A 219 -20.15 15.98 30.35
N VAL A 220 -21.31 16.31 29.77
CA VAL A 220 -22.24 17.31 30.28
C VAL A 220 -23.43 16.61 30.92
N TYR A 221 -23.71 16.95 32.18
CA TYR A 221 -24.83 16.42 32.95
C TYR A 221 -25.73 17.54 33.45
N PRO A 222 -27.04 17.32 33.58
CA PRO A 222 -27.93 18.25 34.28
C PRO A 222 -27.43 18.54 35.69
N ILE A 223 -27.62 19.77 36.16
CA ILE A 223 -27.32 20.09 37.56
C ILE A 223 -28.18 19.23 38.51
N GLY A 224 -27.59 18.75 39.60
CA GLY A 224 -28.24 17.82 40.52
C GLY A 224 -28.11 16.34 40.15
N THR A 225 -27.43 16.01 39.04
CA THR A 225 -27.10 14.62 38.70
C THR A 225 -26.31 13.95 39.82
N SER A 226 -26.70 12.73 40.19
CA SER A 226 -25.94 11.90 41.12
C SER A 226 -24.87 11.11 40.37
N PHE A 227 -23.64 11.17 40.87
CA PHE A 227 -22.49 10.47 40.28
C PHE A 227 -22.10 9.26 41.12
N LYS A 228 -21.42 8.29 40.49
CA LYS A 228 -20.79 7.19 41.24
C LYS A 228 -19.72 7.75 42.19
N GLN A 229 -19.58 7.12 43.35
CA GLN A 229 -18.54 7.43 44.32
C GLN A 229 -17.15 7.12 43.77
N ASP A 230 -16.13 7.71 44.40
CA ASP A 230 -14.71 7.48 44.12
C ASP A 230 -14.29 7.81 42.67
N MET A 231 -14.96 8.78 42.05
CA MET A 231 -14.58 9.27 40.71
C MET A 231 -13.82 10.59 40.81
N PRO A 232 -12.48 10.60 40.77
CA PRO A 232 -11.72 11.85 40.81
C PRO A 232 -11.77 12.57 39.46
N GLY A 233 -11.89 13.89 39.46
CA GLY A 233 -11.92 14.64 38.20
C GLY A 233 -11.93 16.15 38.36
N VAL A 234 -11.94 16.82 37.20
CA VAL A 234 -12.18 18.26 37.10
C VAL A 234 -13.63 18.44 36.70
N PHE A 235 -14.31 19.42 37.28
CA PHE A 235 -15.67 19.74 36.89
C PHE A 235 -15.84 21.23 36.65
N VAL A 236 -16.81 21.57 35.80
CA VAL A 236 -17.19 22.93 35.49
C VAL A 236 -18.70 23.06 35.68
N ALA A 237 -19.14 23.82 36.67
CA ALA A 237 -20.53 24.24 36.75
C ALA A 237 -20.75 25.35 35.73
N ALA A 238 -21.67 25.16 34.80
CA ALA A 238 -21.83 26.06 33.66
C ALA A 238 -23.31 26.31 33.34
N LYS A 239 -23.55 27.40 32.61
CA LYS A 239 -24.81 27.64 31.92
C LYS A 239 -24.74 27.12 30.51
N LYS A 240 -25.56 26.12 30.20
CA LYS A 240 -25.89 25.71 28.84
C LYS A 240 -26.91 26.69 28.26
N SER A 241 -26.60 27.25 27.10
CA SER A 241 -27.49 28.08 26.27
C SER A 241 -27.53 27.58 24.83
N GLY A 242 -28.57 27.92 24.07
CA GLY A 242 -28.82 27.42 22.73
C GLY A 242 -29.87 26.30 22.70
N ASP A 243 -30.42 26.08 21.50
CA ASP A 243 -31.67 25.32 21.33
C ASP A 243 -31.48 23.97 20.63
N SER A 244 -30.24 23.62 20.24
CA SER A 244 -29.93 22.38 19.56
C SER A 244 -28.58 21.79 19.98
N TRP A 245 -28.46 20.46 19.85
CA TRP A 245 -27.24 19.70 20.16
C TRP A 245 -25.99 20.22 19.45
N SER A 246 -26.12 20.76 18.24
CA SER A 246 -25.02 21.30 17.45
C SER A 246 -24.61 22.74 17.80
N ASN A 247 -25.39 23.43 18.63
CA ASN A 247 -25.20 24.86 18.91
C ASN A 247 -25.25 25.21 20.41
N PHE A 248 -25.09 24.21 21.30
CA PHE A 248 -24.98 24.50 22.72
C PHE A 248 -23.70 25.28 23.03
N LYS A 249 -23.87 26.36 23.80
CA LYS A 249 -22.78 27.14 24.38
C LYS A 249 -22.75 26.96 25.88
N PHE A 250 -21.56 26.81 26.43
CA PHE A 250 -21.34 26.57 27.85
C PHE A 250 -20.54 27.73 28.44
N THR A 251 -21.16 28.47 29.35
CA THR A 251 -20.51 29.57 30.07
C THR A 251 -20.14 29.10 31.48
N PRO A 252 -18.84 28.95 31.80
CA PRO A 252 -18.40 28.55 33.14
C PRO A 252 -18.81 29.56 34.21
N TYR A 253 -19.34 29.05 35.32
CA TYR A 253 -19.57 29.82 36.55
C TYR A 253 -18.66 29.39 37.70
N TYR A 254 -18.27 28.11 37.71
CA TYR A 254 -17.31 27.57 38.65
C TYR A 254 -16.50 26.46 37.98
N VAL A 255 -15.22 26.38 38.32
CA VAL A 255 -14.30 25.31 37.93
C VAL A 255 -13.69 24.73 39.20
N GLY A 256 -13.86 23.44 39.42
CA GLY A 256 -13.33 22.75 40.59
C GLY A 256 -12.59 21.48 40.21
N ASN A 257 -11.81 20.96 41.16
CA ASN A 257 -11.31 19.59 41.10
C ASN A 257 -11.65 18.86 42.40
N THR A 258 -11.85 17.56 42.32
CA THR A 258 -12.21 16.74 43.50
C THR A 258 -11.62 15.33 43.39
N LEU A 259 -11.48 14.68 44.53
CA LEU A 259 -11.18 13.24 44.62
C LEU A 259 -12.42 12.39 44.34
N ASP A 260 -13.62 12.96 44.49
CA ASP A 260 -14.87 12.27 44.23
C ASP A 260 -15.94 13.24 43.68
N ILE A 261 -16.28 13.10 42.41
CA ILE A 261 -17.30 13.88 41.71
C ILE A 261 -18.69 13.68 42.35
N SER A 262 -18.94 12.58 43.07
CA SER A 262 -20.20 12.38 43.81
C SER A 262 -20.41 13.42 44.94
N SER A 263 -19.33 14.05 45.41
CA SER A 263 -19.38 15.15 46.38
C SER A 263 -19.92 16.48 45.79
N ILE A 264 -20.06 16.59 44.47
CA ILE A 264 -20.57 17.78 43.79
C ILE A 264 -22.11 17.75 43.87
N ASN A 265 -22.61 18.05 45.05
CA ASN A 265 -24.03 18.10 45.37
C ASN A 265 -24.35 19.38 46.17
N GLN A 266 -25.58 19.48 46.69
CA GLN A 266 -26.04 20.67 47.43
C GLN A 266 -25.18 21.05 48.64
N SER A 267 -24.36 20.13 49.14
CA SER A 267 -23.43 20.34 50.25
C SER A 267 -22.07 20.90 49.82
N HIS A 268 -21.81 21.04 48.51
CA HIS A 268 -20.57 21.65 48.03
C HIS A 268 -20.53 23.13 48.45
N GLN A 269 -19.40 23.59 48.96
CA GLN A 269 -19.25 24.94 49.53
C GLN A 269 -19.76 26.05 48.58
N GLU A 270 -19.37 25.96 47.31
CA GLU A 270 -19.75 26.94 46.28
C GLU A 270 -21.07 26.62 45.55
N TRP A 271 -21.83 25.59 45.98
CA TRP A 271 -23.06 25.15 45.30
C TRP A 271 -24.07 26.29 45.15
N SER A 272 -24.31 27.01 46.25
CA SER A 272 -25.23 28.14 46.26
C SER A 272 -24.78 29.24 45.30
N CYS A 273 -23.47 29.51 45.19
CA CYS A 273 -22.97 30.54 44.29
C CYS A 273 -23.30 30.23 42.83
N PHE A 274 -22.87 29.07 42.30
CA PHE A 274 -23.03 28.81 40.87
C PHE A 274 -24.47 28.50 40.47
N VAL A 275 -25.28 27.91 41.37
CA VAL A 275 -26.72 27.72 41.11
C VAL A 275 -27.43 29.08 41.03
N ASN A 276 -27.16 29.99 41.97
CA ASN A 276 -27.74 31.33 41.96
C ASN A 276 -27.24 32.19 40.78
N ALA A 277 -26.01 31.96 40.32
CA ALA A 277 -25.47 32.56 39.11
C ALA A 277 -26.14 32.03 37.82
N GLY A 278 -26.92 30.95 37.92
CA GLY A 278 -27.69 30.39 36.81
C GLY A 278 -27.04 29.20 36.11
N ALA A 279 -26.10 28.51 36.76
CA ALA A 279 -25.61 27.22 36.27
C ALA A 279 -26.76 26.21 36.19
N ASN A 280 -26.86 25.49 35.07
CA ASN A 280 -27.88 24.46 34.86
C ASN A 280 -27.28 23.11 34.44
N VAL A 281 -25.96 23.04 34.28
CA VAL A 281 -25.23 21.81 33.96
C VAL A 281 -23.94 21.70 34.78
N ILE A 282 -23.51 20.47 35.00
CA ILE A 282 -22.17 20.13 35.49
C ILE A 282 -21.43 19.41 34.34
N CYS A 283 -20.33 20.00 33.90
CA CYS A 283 -19.44 19.38 32.91
C CYS A 283 -18.34 18.64 33.67
N VAL A 284 -18.19 17.34 33.44
CA VAL A 284 -17.25 16.47 34.16
C VAL A 284 -16.14 16.00 33.21
N GLY A 285 -14.92 16.37 33.54
CA GLY A 285 -13.69 15.98 32.87
C GLY A 285 -13.08 14.83 33.63
N TYR A 286 -13.31 13.61 33.14
CA TYR A 286 -12.79 12.39 33.70
C TYR A 286 -12.01 11.60 32.66
N ASN A 287 -10.85 11.07 33.05
CA ASN A 287 -10.08 10.14 32.25
C ASN A 287 -9.63 9.00 33.17
N GLU A 288 -10.33 7.86 33.07
CA GLU A 288 -10.19 6.65 33.90
C GLU A 288 -8.73 6.18 34.07
N SER A 289 -7.85 6.49 33.13
CA SER A 289 -6.50 5.92 33.08
C SER A 289 -5.35 6.92 33.24
N LYS A 290 -5.60 8.25 33.32
CA LYS A 290 -4.50 9.25 33.15
C LYS A 290 -4.53 10.49 34.03
N ILE A 291 -5.56 10.72 34.85
CA ILE A 291 -5.66 11.99 35.59
C ILE A 291 -5.08 11.88 37.02
N THR A 292 -3.82 12.27 37.17
CA THR A 292 -3.17 12.38 38.49
C THR A 292 -3.75 13.54 39.30
N SER A 293 -3.53 13.57 40.63
CA SER A 293 -3.89 14.72 41.47
C SER A 293 -3.31 16.02 40.95
N GLN A 294 -2.03 16.01 40.59
CA GLN A 294 -1.31 17.15 40.03
C GLN A 294 -1.95 17.64 38.73
N THR A 295 -2.25 16.73 37.80
CA THR A 295 -2.87 17.08 36.53
C THR A 295 -4.27 17.68 36.70
N ARG A 296 -5.06 17.22 37.68
CA ARG A 296 -6.38 17.82 37.96
C ARG A 296 -6.26 19.26 38.43
N VAL A 297 -5.33 19.52 39.35
CA VAL A 297 -5.07 20.86 39.89
C VAL A 297 -4.61 21.80 38.78
N GLU A 298 -3.67 21.37 37.94
CA GLU A 298 -3.18 22.15 36.80
C GLU A 298 -4.29 22.49 35.80
N VAL A 299 -5.11 21.50 35.42
CA VAL A 299 -6.23 21.73 34.49
C VAL A 299 -7.25 22.69 35.09
N ALA A 300 -7.65 22.51 36.35
CA ALA A 300 -8.57 23.42 37.01
C ALA A 300 -8.00 24.84 37.09
N SER A 301 -6.75 24.99 37.52
CA SER A 301 -6.06 26.28 37.62
C SER A 301 -6.01 27.01 36.27
N ASN A 302 -5.61 26.33 35.19
CA ASN A 302 -5.52 26.95 33.87
C ASN A 302 -6.89 27.30 33.28
N LEU A 303 -7.93 26.53 33.62
CA LEU A 303 -9.30 26.85 33.23
C LEU A 303 -9.83 28.06 34.01
N ILE A 304 -9.54 28.16 35.31
CA ILE A 304 -9.89 29.33 36.13
C ILE A 304 -9.22 30.58 35.56
N ALA A 305 -7.91 30.54 35.30
CA ALA A 305 -7.16 31.66 34.73
C ALA A 305 -7.72 32.12 33.37
N LYS A 306 -8.16 31.17 32.54
CA LYS A 306 -8.71 31.46 31.21
C LYS A 306 -10.11 32.08 31.25
N TYR A 307 -11.01 31.51 32.03
CA TYR A 307 -12.44 31.82 31.97
C TYR A 307 -12.91 32.81 33.04
N ILE A 308 -12.11 33.01 34.11
CA ILE A 308 -12.39 33.88 35.25
C ILE A 308 -13.83 33.67 35.77
N PRO A 309 -14.18 32.44 36.21
CA PRO A 309 -15.55 32.14 36.59
C PRO A 309 -15.92 32.91 37.88
N PRO A 310 -17.10 33.53 37.96
CA PRO A 310 -17.47 34.43 39.07
C PRO A 310 -17.60 33.77 40.44
N CYS A 311 -17.65 32.43 40.53
CA CYS A 311 -17.74 31.70 41.80
C CYS A 311 -16.42 31.02 42.23
N ASN A 312 -15.31 31.28 41.53
CA ASN A 312 -13.97 30.82 41.89
C ASN A 312 -13.20 31.88 42.67
#